data_AF-A0AAW2V9X0-F1
#
_entry.id   AF-A0AAW2V9X0-F1
#
_cell.length_a   1.000
_cell.length_b   1.000
_cell.length_c   1.000
_cell.angle_alpha   90.00
_cell.angle_beta   90.00
_cell.angle_gamma   90.00
#
_symmetry.space_group_name_H-M   'P 1'
#
loop_
_entity.id
_entity.type
_entity.pdbx_description
1 polymer ?
#
loop_
_entity_poly.entity_id
_entity_poly.type
_entity_poly.pdbx_seq_one_letter_code
_entity_poly.pdbx_strand_id
1 'polypeptide(L)'
;MFYQKKSCSKKKKLPPGPRGLPILGHFHLLGKNPHQDLYHLARKHGPIMGLRLGFVPAVVVSSPAGAELVLKTHDLVFASRPPHEAAKYIGYEQRDLVFLPYGPYWRNMRKLCTLELLSNLRIDQFRAMRKAELGLLVSSLKQASELREIVDLSARVSGLSGDMICLMIFGRKYADRDLDAKGFKAVISETLAIGAKFNLADYFPGIGILDLQGMNRKMKRLSKIFDGFLEKIIDDHVQNKQEKKETEDFVDTMMAIMESGEAEFEFDRRNVKAVLLVS
;
A
#
# COMPACT_ATOMS: atom_id res chain seq x y z
N MET A 1 -9.12 -47.81 -26.12
CA MET A 1 -10.25 -47.50 -25.22
C MET A 1 -9.79 -47.67 -23.79
N PHE A 2 -9.45 -46.57 -23.11
CA PHE A 2 -9.17 -46.59 -21.68
C PHE A 2 -10.34 -45.95 -20.94
N TYR A 3 -11.14 -46.79 -20.28
CA TYR A 3 -12.23 -46.35 -19.42
C TYR A 3 -11.64 -45.66 -18.18
N GLN A 4 -11.61 -44.32 -18.20
CA GLN A 4 -11.36 -43.55 -17.00
C GLN A 4 -12.65 -43.56 -16.17
N LYS A 5 -12.65 -44.29 -15.04
CA LYS A 5 -13.70 -44.24 -14.02
C LYS A 5 -13.97 -42.77 -13.68
N LYS A 6 -15.18 -42.27 -13.99
CA LYS A 6 -15.68 -40.99 -13.47
C LYS A 6 -15.68 -41.07 -11.95
N SER A 7 -14.66 -40.50 -11.33
CA SER A 7 -14.66 -40.21 -9.90
C SER A 7 -15.84 -39.30 -9.60
N CYS A 8 -16.77 -39.77 -8.76
CA CYS A 8 -17.87 -38.97 -8.27
C CYS A 8 -17.28 -37.81 -7.45
N SER A 9 -17.26 -36.62 -8.03
CA SER A 9 -16.80 -35.40 -7.37
C SER A 9 -17.61 -35.19 -6.09
N LYS A 10 -17.00 -35.48 -4.93
CA LYS A 10 -17.50 -35.00 -3.64
C LYS A 10 -17.58 -33.47 -3.78
N LYS A 11 -18.80 -32.92 -3.88
CA LYS A 11 -19.02 -31.47 -3.88
C LYS A 11 -18.23 -30.88 -2.72
N LYS A 12 -17.12 -30.19 -3.03
CA LYS A 12 -16.29 -29.55 -2.01
C LYS A 12 -17.21 -28.59 -1.25
N LYS A 13 -17.38 -28.81 0.06
CA LYS A 13 -18.21 -27.95 0.89
C LYS A 13 -17.54 -26.58 0.93
N LEU A 14 -18.22 -25.57 0.40
CA LEU A 14 -17.81 -24.18 0.57
C LEU A 14 -17.94 -23.80 2.05
N PRO A 15 -17.18 -22.80 2.53
CA PRO A 15 -17.39 -22.25 3.86
C PRO A 15 -18.85 -21.81 4.04
N PRO A 16 -19.41 -21.90 5.26
CA PRO A 16 -20.76 -21.41 5.54
C PRO A 16 -20.86 -19.91 5.24
N GLY A 17 -22.05 -19.39 4.98
CA GLY A 17 -22.21 -17.96 4.71
C GLY A 17 -23.66 -17.53 4.64
N PRO A 18 -23.92 -16.21 4.70
CA PRO A 18 -25.25 -15.67 4.44
C PRO A 18 -25.72 -15.99 3.01
N ARG A 19 -27.03 -15.84 2.76
CA ARG A 19 -27.58 -15.97 1.40
C ARG A 19 -27.31 -14.69 0.62
N GLY A 20 -26.67 -14.80 -0.54
CA GLY A 20 -26.40 -13.68 -1.44
C GLY A 20 -27.54 -13.41 -2.42
N LEU A 21 -27.66 -12.17 -2.88
CA LEU A 21 -28.56 -11.78 -3.97
C LEU A 21 -27.94 -12.10 -5.34
N PRO A 22 -28.77 -12.32 -6.39
CA PRO A 22 -28.29 -12.41 -7.77
C PRO A 22 -27.49 -11.17 -8.15
N ILE A 23 -26.39 -11.35 -8.91
CA ILE A 23 -25.48 -10.30 -9.42
C ILE A 23 -24.73 -9.53 -8.31
N LEU A 24 -25.45 -8.89 -7.39
CA LEU A 24 -24.89 -8.07 -6.31
C LEU A 24 -24.10 -8.90 -5.29
N GLY A 25 -24.46 -10.17 -5.10
CA GLY A 25 -23.89 -11.01 -4.05
C GLY A 25 -24.27 -10.47 -2.67
N HIS A 26 -23.27 -10.13 -1.86
CA HIS A 26 -23.42 -9.77 -0.45
C HIS A 26 -23.19 -8.29 -0.16
N PHE A 27 -23.03 -7.43 -1.17
CA PHE A 27 -22.84 -5.99 -0.93
C PHE A 27 -23.98 -5.35 -0.14
N HIS A 28 -25.21 -5.84 -0.29
CA HIS A 28 -26.36 -5.38 0.49
C HIS A 28 -26.22 -5.60 2.00
N LEU A 29 -25.27 -6.43 2.45
CA LEU A 29 -24.95 -6.67 3.86
C LEU A 29 -23.83 -5.78 4.39
N LEU A 30 -23.18 -4.99 3.52
CA LEU A 30 -22.04 -4.14 3.85
C LEU A 30 -22.44 -2.67 3.73
N GLY A 31 -22.39 -1.96 4.86
CA GLY A 31 -22.71 -0.56 4.96
C GLY A 31 -21.46 0.33 4.98
N LYS A 32 -21.56 1.44 5.72
CA LYS A 32 -20.49 2.43 5.85
C LYS A 32 -19.23 1.87 6.54
N ASN A 33 -19.39 0.87 7.41
CA ASN A 33 -18.30 0.26 8.17
C ASN A 33 -18.21 -1.25 7.90
N PRO A 34 -17.71 -1.67 6.71
CA PRO A 34 -17.72 -3.08 6.32
C PRO A 34 -17.03 -4.01 7.33
N HIS A 35 -15.99 -3.55 8.01
CA HIS A 35 -15.29 -4.33 9.03
C HIS A 35 -16.19 -4.70 10.22
N GLN A 36 -17.11 -3.82 10.64
CA GLN A 36 -18.08 -4.11 11.71
C GLN A 36 -19.16 -5.07 11.22
N ASP A 37 -19.67 -4.84 10.01
CA ASP A 37 -20.68 -5.72 9.40
C ASP A 37 -20.13 -7.15 9.24
N LEU A 38 -18.89 -7.28 8.77
CA LEU A 38 -18.20 -8.56 8.64
C LEU A 38 -18.00 -9.26 10.00
N TYR A 39 -17.67 -8.51 11.05
CA TYR A 39 -17.57 -9.04 12.41
C TYR A 39 -18.92 -9.61 12.89
N HIS A 40 -20.01 -8.86 12.71
CA HIS A 40 -21.36 -9.32 13.10
C HIS A 40 -21.81 -10.55 12.29
N LEU A 41 -21.52 -10.59 10.99
CA LEU A 41 -21.77 -11.74 10.14
C LEU A 41 -20.97 -12.97 10.58
N ALA A 42 -19.68 -12.80 10.92
CA ALA A 42 -18.83 -13.89 11.41
C ALA A 42 -19.33 -14.48 12.73
N ARG A 43 -19.88 -13.65 13.63
CA ARG A 43 -20.51 -14.16 14.88
C ARG A 43 -21.71 -15.07 14.63
N LYS A 44 -22.40 -14.90 13.49
CA LYS A 44 -23.58 -15.69 13.12
C LYS A 44 -23.25 -16.91 12.26
N HIS A 45 -22.31 -16.76 11.33
CA HIS A 45 -22.00 -17.77 10.31
C HIS A 45 -20.74 -18.58 10.59
N GLY A 46 -19.95 -18.17 11.59
CA GLY A 46 -18.73 -18.83 12.01
C GLY A 46 -17.46 -18.06 11.63
N PRO A 47 -16.31 -18.48 12.20
CA PRO A 47 -15.04 -17.76 12.07
C PRO A 47 -14.40 -17.84 10.67
N ILE A 48 -14.88 -18.74 9.81
CA ILE A 48 -14.52 -18.81 8.40
C ILE A 48 -15.82 -18.85 7.62
N MET A 49 -16.09 -17.79 6.86
CA MET A 49 -17.33 -17.67 6.10
C MET A 49 -17.09 -17.29 4.64
N GLY A 50 -17.94 -17.82 3.76
CA GLY A 50 -17.93 -17.54 2.33
C GLY A 50 -18.85 -16.36 2.01
N LEU A 51 -18.33 -15.42 1.25
CA LEU A 51 -19.06 -14.31 0.67
C LEU A 51 -18.84 -14.27 -0.84
N ARG A 52 -19.61 -13.40 -1.47
CA ARG A 52 -19.53 -13.06 -2.90
C ARG A 52 -19.75 -11.57 -3.01
N LEU A 53 -18.75 -10.84 -3.46
CA LEU A 53 -18.76 -9.40 -3.64
C LEU A 53 -18.94 -9.15 -5.14
N GLY A 54 -20.18 -8.86 -5.57
CA GLY A 54 -20.53 -8.83 -6.99
C GLY A 54 -20.36 -10.21 -7.61
N PHE A 55 -19.41 -10.33 -8.54
CA PHE A 55 -19.02 -11.61 -9.16
C PHE A 55 -17.77 -12.24 -8.55
N VAL A 56 -17.12 -11.59 -7.57
CA VAL A 56 -15.89 -12.07 -6.97
C VAL A 56 -16.19 -12.89 -5.71
N PRO A 57 -15.81 -14.18 -5.65
CA PRO A 57 -15.92 -14.96 -4.41
C PRO A 57 -14.88 -14.46 -3.39
N ALA A 58 -15.30 -14.38 -2.13
CA ALA A 58 -14.44 -13.95 -1.02
C ALA A 58 -14.59 -14.91 0.16
N VAL A 59 -13.52 -15.10 0.92
CA VAL A 59 -13.54 -15.83 2.19
C VAL A 59 -13.13 -14.86 3.29
N VAL A 60 -13.94 -14.79 4.34
CA VAL A 60 -13.66 -13.95 5.50
C VAL A 60 -13.22 -14.84 6.64
N VAL A 61 -12.09 -14.48 7.24
CA VAL A 61 -11.48 -15.18 8.37
C VAL A 61 -11.49 -14.24 9.55
N SER A 62 -12.07 -14.68 10.67
CA SER A 62 -12.36 -13.84 11.84
C SER A 62 -12.01 -14.53 13.16
N SER A 63 -10.99 -15.41 13.15
CA SER A 63 -10.42 -15.99 14.36
C SER A 63 -8.88 -16.03 14.28
N PRO A 64 -8.18 -16.00 15.44
CA PRO A 64 -6.72 -16.13 15.47
C PRO A 64 -6.23 -17.43 14.83
N ALA A 65 -6.88 -18.57 15.14
CA ALA A 65 -6.54 -19.86 14.54
C ALA A 65 -6.74 -19.88 13.01
N GLY A 66 -7.81 -19.24 12.51
CA GLY A 66 -8.02 -19.11 11.08
C GLY A 66 -6.98 -18.20 10.41
N ALA A 67 -6.59 -17.11 11.07
CA ALA A 67 -5.55 -16.22 10.59
C ALA A 67 -4.19 -16.92 10.53
N GLU A 68 -3.83 -17.73 11.54
CA GLU A 68 -2.61 -18.54 11.51
C GLU A 68 -2.62 -19.54 10.35
N LEU A 69 -3.75 -20.22 10.12
CA LEU A 69 -3.88 -21.16 9.00
C LEU A 69 -3.63 -20.49 7.64
N VAL A 70 -4.17 -19.28 7.43
CA VAL A 70 -4.10 -18.56 6.15
C VAL A 70 -2.79 -17.80 5.97
N LEU A 71 -2.28 -17.15 7.03
CA LEU A 71 -1.14 -16.23 6.96
C LEU A 71 0.19 -16.87 7.35
N LYS A 72 0.19 -18.12 7.82
CA LYS A 72 1.40 -18.85 8.21
C LYS A 72 1.42 -20.28 7.67
N THR A 73 0.40 -21.10 7.96
CA THR A 73 0.42 -22.52 7.55
C THR A 73 0.28 -22.70 6.04
N HIS A 74 -0.56 -21.89 5.40
CA HIS A 74 -0.82 -21.91 3.96
C HIS A 74 -0.51 -20.55 3.31
N ASP A 75 0.42 -19.79 3.91
CA ASP A 75 0.77 -18.42 3.51
C ASP A 75 1.07 -18.30 2.01
N LEU A 76 1.83 -19.23 1.44
CA LEU A 76 2.21 -19.22 0.03
C LEU A 76 1.01 -19.34 -0.92
N VAL A 77 -0.03 -20.09 -0.52
CA VAL A 77 -1.27 -20.25 -1.30
C VAL A 77 -2.07 -18.94 -1.34
N PHE A 78 -2.02 -18.16 -0.26
CA PHE A 78 -2.73 -16.90 -0.09
C PHE A 78 -1.83 -15.66 -0.27
N ALA A 79 -0.59 -15.85 -0.73
CA ALA A 79 0.41 -14.78 -0.79
C ALA A 79 0.08 -13.74 -1.88
N SER A 80 -0.54 -14.18 -2.97
CA SER A 80 -0.88 -13.30 -4.11
C SER A 80 -2.04 -12.36 -3.80
N ARG A 81 -1.95 -11.13 -4.29
CA ARG A 81 -3.02 -10.13 -4.18
C ARG A 81 -4.03 -10.29 -5.31
N PRO A 82 -5.35 -10.14 -5.05
CA PRO A 82 -6.33 -10.02 -6.11
C PRO A 82 -6.02 -8.81 -7.00
N PRO A 83 -6.28 -8.88 -8.32
CA PRO A 83 -6.15 -7.72 -9.19
C PRO A 83 -6.96 -6.53 -8.67
N HIS A 84 -6.33 -5.37 -8.62
CA HIS A 84 -6.95 -4.12 -8.16
C HIS A 84 -6.86 -3.08 -9.27
N GLU A 85 -7.98 -2.56 -9.74
CA GLU A 85 -8.01 -1.74 -10.95
C GLU A 85 -7.29 -0.41 -10.77
N ALA A 86 -7.31 0.13 -9.55
CA ALA A 86 -6.58 1.34 -9.24
C ALA A 86 -5.05 1.13 -9.34
N ALA A 87 -4.56 -0.09 -9.05
CA ALA A 87 -3.13 -0.42 -9.08
C ALA A 87 -2.55 -0.38 -10.50
N LYS A 88 -3.37 -0.57 -11.54
CA LYS A 88 -2.91 -0.51 -12.95
C LYS A 88 -2.26 0.80 -13.34
N TYR A 89 -2.64 1.91 -12.68
CA TYR A 89 -2.15 3.24 -13.05
C TYR A 89 -1.04 3.75 -12.15
N ILE A 90 -0.98 3.30 -10.89
CA ILE A 90 0.04 3.74 -9.93
C ILE A 90 1.18 2.74 -9.74
N GLY A 91 0.99 1.48 -10.13
CA GLY A 91 1.95 0.42 -9.87
C GLY A 91 3.15 0.36 -10.81
N TYR A 92 3.41 1.39 -11.63
CA TYR A 92 4.49 1.43 -12.63
C TYR A 92 4.65 0.11 -13.41
N GLU A 93 3.61 -0.29 -14.15
CA GLU A 93 3.56 -1.56 -14.90
C GLU A 93 3.63 -2.81 -14.01
N GLN A 94 2.98 -2.79 -12.84
CA GLN A 94 2.98 -3.90 -11.87
C GLN A 94 4.39 -4.19 -11.33
N ARG A 95 5.06 -3.15 -10.84
CA ARG A 95 6.36 -3.22 -10.16
C ARG A 95 6.28 -2.83 -8.69
N ASP A 96 5.11 -2.40 -8.22
CA ASP A 96 4.88 -2.02 -6.82
C ASP A 96 4.83 -3.24 -5.88
N LEU A 97 5.16 -3.03 -4.61
CA LEU A 97 5.20 -4.11 -3.62
C LEU A 97 3.84 -4.42 -2.97
N VAL A 98 2.82 -3.59 -3.21
CA VAL A 98 1.54 -3.59 -2.47
C VAL A 98 0.49 -4.44 -3.17
N PHE A 99 0.39 -4.35 -4.49
CA PHE A 99 -0.67 -4.93 -5.32
C PHE A 99 -0.18 -6.04 -6.26
N LEU A 100 1.13 -6.26 -6.35
CA LEU A 100 1.69 -7.28 -7.23
C LEU A 100 1.38 -8.71 -6.75
N PRO A 101 1.10 -9.67 -7.66
CA PRO A 101 1.06 -11.08 -7.31
C PRO A 101 2.38 -11.57 -6.74
N TYR A 102 2.31 -12.59 -5.89
CA TYR A 102 3.50 -13.19 -5.33
C TYR A 102 4.28 -13.93 -6.43
N GLY A 103 5.59 -13.70 -6.49
CA GLY A 103 6.48 -14.33 -7.45
C GLY A 103 7.95 -14.00 -7.20
N PRO A 104 8.88 -14.55 -8.00
CA PRO A 104 10.32 -14.34 -7.83
C PRO A 104 10.71 -12.85 -7.74
N TYR A 105 10.21 -12.01 -8.66
CA TYR A 105 10.46 -10.57 -8.62
C TYR A 105 9.99 -9.92 -7.32
N TRP A 106 8.74 -10.19 -6.88
CA TRP A 106 8.22 -9.61 -5.64
C TRP A 106 9.05 -10.01 -4.42
N ARG A 107 9.51 -11.26 -4.36
CA ARG A 107 10.38 -11.74 -3.28
C ARG A 107 11.72 -11.01 -3.27
N ASN A 108 12.35 -10.88 -4.44
CA ASN A 108 13.65 -10.24 -4.57
C ASN A 108 13.57 -8.74 -4.24
N MET A 109 12.54 -8.05 -4.75
CA MET A 109 12.29 -6.65 -4.42
C MET A 109 12.00 -6.44 -2.92
N ARG A 110 11.16 -7.30 -2.32
CA ARG A 110 10.87 -7.24 -0.87
C ARG A 110 12.12 -7.51 -0.04
N LYS A 111 12.95 -8.48 -0.44
CA LYS A 111 14.24 -8.78 0.21
C LYS A 111 15.17 -7.56 0.14
N LEU A 112 15.34 -6.97 -1.03
CA LEU A 112 16.14 -5.76 -1.23
C LEU A 112 15.66 -4.63 -0.31
N CYS A 113 14.38 -4.28 -0.32
CA CYS A 113 13.85 -3.22 0.55
C CYS A 113 14.07 -3.54 2.04
N THR A 114 13.87 -4.80 2.44
CA THR A 114 14.04 -5.21 3.83
C THR A 114 15.49 -5.10 4.31
N LEU A 115 16.45 -5.51 3.48
CA LEU A 115 17.87 -5.53 3.84
C LEU A 115 18.51 -4.14 3.71
N GLU A 116 18.21 -3.44 2.62
CA GLU A 116 18.93 -2.23 2.23
C GLU A 116 18.29 -0.95 2.75
N LEU A 117 16.97 -0.93 2.96
CA LEU A 117 16.22 0.28 3.34
C LEU A 117 15.63 0.19 4.74
N LEU A 118 15.11 -0.97 5.12
CA LEU A 118 14.34 -1.18 6.36
C LEU A 118 15.07 -2.02 7.41
N SER A 119 16.38 -2.24 7.26
CA SER A 119 17.17 -2.97 8.24
C SER A 119 17.36 -2.18 9.53
N ASN A 120 17.61 -2.88 10.63
CA ASN A 120 17.87 -2.24 11.93
C ASN A 120 19.02 -1.21 11.83
N LEU A 121 20.06 -1.52 11.04
CA LEU A 121 21.17 -0.61 10.80
C LEU A 121 20.70 0.71 10.17
N ARG A 122 19.90 0.64 9.11
CA ARG A 122 19.33 1.84 8.46
C ARG A 122 18.42 2.61 9.41
N ILE A 123 17.55 1.90 10.14
CA ILE A 123 16.67 2.52 11.14
C ILE A 123 17.50 3.25 12.22
N ASP A 124 18.63 2.69 12.65
CA ASP A 124 19.51 3.30 13.64
C ASP A 124 20.30 4.50 13.10
N GLN A 125 20.68 4.50 11.81
CA GLN A 125 21.30 5.67 11.17
C GLN A 125 20.39 6.90 11.24
N PHE A 126 19.08 6.74 10.99
CA PHE A 126 18.11 7.84 11.09
C PHE A 126 17.73 8.22 12.53
N ARG A 127 18.31 7.59 13.56
CA ARG A 127 17.93 7.83 14.96
C ARG A 127 18.14 9.27 15.40
N ALA A 128 19.27 9.87 15.02
CA ALA A 128 19.58 11.25 15.37
C ALA A 128 18.56 12.22 14.75
N MET A 129 18.28 12.06 13.46
CA MET A 129 17.25 12.83 12.74
C MET A 129 15.88 12.68 13.41
N ARG A 130 15.41 11.45 13.66
CA ARG A 130 14.10 11.24 14.30
C ARG A 130 14.01 11.88 15.69
N LYS A 131 15.11 11.85 16.46
CA LYS A 131 15.16 12.48 17.78
C LYS A 131 15.09 14.01 17.68
N ALA A 132 15.76 14.59 16.69
CA ALA A 132 15.71 16.04 16.44
C ALA A 132 14.28 16.48 16.06
N GLU A 133 13.64 15.79 15.13
CA GLU A 133 12.27 16.06 14.68
C GLU A 133 11.24 15.92 15.81
N LEU A 134 11.35 14.86 16.61
CA LEU A 134 10.51 14.70 17.79
C LEU A 134 10.74 15.82 18.81
N GLY A 135 11.99 16.25 18.98
CA GLY A 135 12.35 17.37 19.84
C GLY A 135 11.67 18.67 19.43
N LEU A 136 11.60 18.97 18.13
CA LEU A 136 10.89 20.13 17.60
C LEU A 136 9.39 20.09 17.93
N LEU A 137 8.76 18.92 17.77
CA LEU A 137 7.35 18.76 18.15
C LEU A 137 7.14 18.99 19.65
N VAL A 138 7.97 18.38 20.50
CA VAL A 138 7.84 18.51 21.96
C VAL A 138 8.02 19.97 22.39
N SER A 139 9.01 20.67 21.84
CA SER A 139 9.22 22.09 22.10
C SER A 139 8.03 22.94 21.65
N SER A 140 7.46 22.66 20.48
CA SER A 140 6.26 23.35 19.98
C SER A 140 5.04 23.11 20.89
N LEU A 141 4.85 21.89 21.38
CA LEU A 141 3.75 21.57 22.31
C LEU A 141 3.95 22.24 23.68
N LYS A 142 5.19 22.31 24.16
CA LYS A 142 5.52 23.03 25.40
C LYS A 142 5.17 24.51 25.28
N GLN A 143 5.55 25.15 24.18
CA GLN A 143 5.22 26.55 23.92
C GLN A 143 3.70 26.78 23.85
N ALA A 144 2.97 25.92 23.12
CA ALA A 144 1.51 26.00 23.05
C ALA A 144 0.86 25.84 24.44
N SER A 145 1.42 24.96 25.30
CA SER A 145 0.96 24.81 26.68
C SER A 145 1.21 26.05 27.53
N GLU A 146 2.36 26.71 27.40
CA GLU A 146 2.68 27.97 28.09
C GLU A 146 1.71 29.09 27.69
N LEU A 147 1.33 29.12 26.41
CA LEU A 147 0.34 30.05 25.85
C LEU A 147 -1.12 29.62 26.09
N ARG A 148 -1.35 28.44 26.70
CA ARG A 148 -2.67 27.82 26.93
C ARG A 148 -3.49 27.66 25.64
N GLU A 149 -2.83 27.36 24.53
CA GLU A 149 -3.47 27.13 23.24
C GLU A 149 -4.09 25.73 23.17
N ILE A 150 -5.24 25.63 22.48
CA ILE A 150 -5.84 24.34 22.13
C ILE A 150 -5.11 23.80 20.91
N VAL A 151 -4.59 22.57 21.02
CA VAL A 151 -3.81 21.93 19.95
C VAL A 151 -4.50 20.68 19.45
N ASP A 152 -4.58 20.52 18.13
CA ASP A 152 -4.91 19.26 17.48
C ASP A 152 -3.67 18.34 17.46
N LEU A 153 -3.62 17.41 18.41
CA LEU A 153 -2.54 16.43 18.50
C LEU A 153 -2.49 15.48 17.29
N SER A 154 -3.64 15.16 16.69
CA SER A 154 -3.68 14.26 15.54
C SER A 154 -2.97 14.90 14.35
N ALA A 155 -3.30 16.17 14.06
CA ALA A 155 -2.64 16.92 13.00
C ALA A 155 -1.12 17.06 13.24
N ARG A 156 -0.71 17.33 14.48
CA ARG A 156 0.71 17.47 14.86
C ARG A 156 1.50 16.17 14.70
N VAL A 157 0.96 15.06 15.20
CA VAL A 157 1.60 13.73 15.11
C VAL A 157 1.63 13.23 13.67
N SER A 158 0.53 13.36 12.92
CA SER A 158 0.51 13.00 11.50
C SER A 158 1.48 13.83 10.68
N GLY A 159 1.61 15.13 10.99
CA GLY A 159 2.61 16.01 10.39
C GLY A 159 4.04 15.52 10.66
N LEU A 160 4.36 15.22 11.93
CA LEU A 160 5.67 14.69 12.31
C LEU A 160 5.99 13.38 11.59
N SER A 161 5.04 12.44 11.53
CA SER A 161 5.23 11.17 10.82
C SER A 161 5.49 11.40 9.33
N GLY A 162 4.72 12.29 8.68
CA GLY A 162 4.93 12.65 7.27
C GLY A 162 6.30 13.27 7.02
N ASP A 163 6.72 14.21 7.85
CA ASP A 163 8.03 14.87 7.74
C ASP A 163 9.18 13.87 7.93
N MET A 164 9.09 12.98 8.92
CA MET A 164 10.08 11.92 9.14
C MET A 164 10.18 10.97 7.94
N ILE A 165 9.03 10.54 7.40
CA ILE A 165 8.97 9.68 6.21
C ILE A 165 9.65 10.38 5.02
N CYS A 166 9.32 11.65 4.77
CA CYS A 166 9.94 12.42 3.69
C CYS A 166 11.45 12.58 3.86
N LEU A 167 11.91 12.85 5.09
CA LEU A 167 13.34 12.96 5.38
C LEU A 167 14.09 11.63 5.17
N MET A 168 13.52 10.52 5.61
CA MET A 168 14.16 9.19 5.45
C MET A 168 14.19 8.73 4.00
N ILE A 169 13.11 9.01 3.26
CA ILE A 169 12.97 8.51 1.90
C ILE A 169 13.65 9.44 0.90
N PHE A 170 13.39 10.74 0.98
CA PHE A 170 13.75 11.73 -0.04
C PHE A 170 14.84 12.73 0.41
N GLY A 171 15.35 12.58 1.64
CA GLY A 171 16.39 13.46 2.19
C GLY A 171 15.92 14.87 2.58
N ARG A 172 14.64 15.23 2.33
CA ARG A 172 14.09 16.54 2.68
C ARG A 172 12.60 16.49 3.02
N LYS A 173 12.12 17.50 3.74
CA LYS A 173 10.69 17.71 3.99
C LYS A 173 10.00 18.30 2.76
N TYR A 174 8.73 17.98 2.60
CA TYR A 174 7.88 18.54 1.56
C TYR A 174 6.69 19.27 2.16
N ALA A 175 6.50 20.51 1.73
CA ALA A 175 5.38 21.35 2.07
C ALA A 175 4.26 21.23 1.03
N ASP A 176 3.10 21.84 1.34
CA ASP A 176 1.94 21.85 0.46
C ASP A 176 2.15 22.62 -0.86
N ARG A 177 3.34 23.16 -1.13
CA ARG A 177 3.66 23.83 -2.41
C ARG A 177 4.49 22.96 -3.36
N ASP A 178 4.98 21.82 -2.90
CA ASP A 178 6.08 21.14 -3.58
C ASP A 178 5.65 20.05 -4.57
N LEU A 179 4.38 19.64 -4.56
CA LEU A 179 3.88 18.52 -5.36
C LEU A 179 3.01 18.94 -6.53
N ASP A 180 1.91 19.65 -6.25
CA ASP A 180 1.02 20.23 -7.24
C ASP A 180 0.27 21.44 -6.65
N ALA A 181 -0.70 21.98 -7.39
CA ALA A 181 -1.53 23.10 -6.93
C ALA A 181 -2.41 22.78 -5.71
N LYS A 182 -2.69 21.51 -5.43
CA LYS A 182 -3.43 21.05 -4.23
C LYS A 182 -2.52 20.83 -3.03
N GLY A 183 -1.26 20.51 -3.29
CA GLY A 183 -0.21 20.34 -2.31
C GLY A 183 0.05 18.90 -1.88
N PHE A 184 1.25 18.69 -1.33
CA PHE A 184 1.77 17.38 -0.98
C PHE A 184 0.79 16.56 -0.12
N LYS A 185 0.33 17.11 1.00
CA LYS A 185 -0.57 16.38 1.91
C LYS A 185 -1.91 16.05 1.28
N ALA A 186 -2.46 16.96 0.48
CA ALA A 186 -3.75 16.77 -0.18
C ALA A 186 -3.70 15.64 -1.22
N VAL A 187 -2.62 15.56 -2.01
CA VAL A 187 -2.43 14.50 -3.01
C VAL A 187 -2.21 13.14 -2.34
N ILE A 188 -1.42 13.07 -1.28
CA ILE A 188 -1.22 11.82 -0.51
C ILE A 188 -2.55 11.36 0.09
N SER A 189 -3.31 12.27 0.71
CA SER A 189 -4.64 11.97 1.26
C SER A 189 -5.62 11.50 0.19
N GLU A 190 -5.64 12.15 -0.98
CA GLU A 190 -6.49 11.74 -2.11
C GLU A 190 -6.11 10.34 -2.62
N THR A 191 -4.82 10.01 -2.64
CA THR A 191 -4.31 8.71 -3.07
C THR A 191 -4.73 7.59 -2.11
N LEU A 192 -4.54 7.80 -0.80
CA LEU A 192 -4.98 6.85 0.23
C LEU A 192 -6.51 6.67 0.20
N ALA A 193 -7.26 7.76 0.03
CA ALA A 193 -8.71 7.71 -0.06
C ALA A 193 -9.19 6.92 -1.28
N ILE A 194 -8.53 7.04 -2.44
CA ILE A 194 -8.89 6.26 -3.63
C ILE A 194 -8.50 4.79 -3.46
N GLY A 195 -7.32 4.50 -2.91
CA GLY A 195 -6.87 3.13 -2.65
C GLY A 195 -7.75 2.37 -1.66
N ALA A 196 -8.34 3.06 -0.68
CA ALA A 196 -9.26 2.46 0.30
C ALA A 196 -10.72 2.42 -0.17
N LYS A 197 -11.06 3.11 -1.26
CA LYS A 197 -12.45 3.25 -1.70
C LYS A 197 -12.91 2.02 -2.46
N PHE A 198 -14.14 1.61 -2.18
CA PHE A 198 -14.85 0.61 -2.97
C PHE A 198 -14.93 1.00 -4.45
N ASN A 199 -14.42 0.13 -5.32
CA ASN A 199 -14.44 0.30 -6.78
C ASN A 199 -15.27 -0.79 -7.44
N LEU A 200 -16.32 -0.40 -8.14
CA LEU A 200 -17.23 -1.29 -8.87
C LEU A 200 -16.48 -2.14 -9.91
N ALA A 201 -15.43 -1.58 -10.54
CA ALA A 201 -14.65 -2.29 -11.56
C ALA A 201 -13.94 -3.54 -11.02
N ASP A 202 -13.64 -3.59 -9.72
CA ASP A 202 -12.95 -4.73 -9.08
C ASP A 202 -13.90 -5.93 -8.88
N TYR A 203 -15.20 -5.69 -8.85
CA TYR A 203 -16.21 -6.71 -8.46
C TYR A 203 -17.18 -7.08 -9.57
N PHE A 204 -17.30 -6.24 -10.59
CA PHE A 204 -18.18 -6.45 -11.74
C PHE A 204 -17.36 -6.41 -13.03
N PRO A 205 -17.03 -7.59 -13.60
CA PRO A 205 -16.33 -7.65 -14.88
C PRO A 205 -17.09 -6.90 -15.98
N GLY A 206 -16.37 -6.16 -16.83
CA GLY A 206 -16.92 -5.48 -18.00
C GLY A 206 -17.33 -4.01 -17.78
N ILE A 207 -17.54 -3.55 -16.55
CA ILE A 207 -17.89 -2.13 -16.29
C ILE A 207 -16.69 -1.22 -16.04
N GLY A 208 -15.47 -1.79 -15.93
CA GLY A 208 -14.25 -1.00 -15.70
C GLY A 208 -13.95 0.03 -16.79
N ILE A 209 -14.36 -0.24 -18.04
CA ILE A 209 -14.20 0.68 -19.17
C ILE A 209 -15.06 1.94 -18.99
N LEU A 210 -16.22 1.82 -18.35
CA LEU A 210 -17.16 2.92 -18.18
C LEU A 210 -16.69 3.95 -17.15
N ASP A 211 -15.77 3.58 -16.25
CA ASP A 211 -15.25 4.44 -15.17
C ASP A 211 -16.37 5.20 -14.42
N LEU A 212 -17.46 4.50 -14.05
CA LEU A 212 -18.68 5.12 -13.49
C LEU A 212 -18.43 5.93 -12.22
N GLN A 213 -17.38 5.61 -11.47
CA GLN A 213 -16.99 6.32 -10.25
C GLN A 213 -15.89 7.38 -10.49
N GLY A 214 -15.40 7.51 -11.73
CA GLY A 214 -14.30 8.40 -12.11
C GLY A 214 -12.96 8.03 -11.47
N MET A 215 -12.82 6.80 -10.96
CA MET A 215 -11.63 6.35 -10.23
C MET A 215 -10.44 6.18 -11.18
N ASN A 216 -10.65 5.61 -12.37
CA ASN A 216 -9.57 5.41 -13.33
C ASN A 216 -9.00 6.75 -13.79
N ARG A 217 -9.87 7.74 -14.07
CA ARG A 217 -9.44 9.10 -14.43
C ARG A 217 -8.64 9.77 -13.31
N LYS A 218 -9.09 9.66 -12.05
CA LYS A 218 -8.36 10.22 -10.89
C LYS A 218 -7.00 9.55 -10.70
N MET A 219 -6.93 8.22 -10.81
CA MET A 219 -5.68 7.47 -10.69
C MET A 219 -4.69 7.79 -11.79
N LYS A 220 -5.13 7.94 -13.05
CA LYS A 220 -4.27 8.41 -14.14
C LYS A 220 -3.70 9.81 -13.89
N ARG A 221 -4.50 10.71 -13.32
CA ARG A 221 -4.03 12.06 -12.96
C ARG A 221 -2.99 11.99 -11.84
N LEU A 222 -3.26 11.24 -10.77
CA LEU A 222 -2.33 11.06 -9.65
C LEU A 222 -1.03 10.38 -10.08
N SER A 223 -1.12 9.36 -10.92
CA SER A 223 0.03 8.69 -11.53
C SER A 223 0.98 9.68 -12.21
N LYS A 224 0.46 10.60 -13.03
CA LYS A 224 1.27 11.65 -13.68
C LYS A 224 1.91 12.62 -12.68
N ILE A 225 1.18 12.99 -11.63
CA ILE A 225 1.68 13.90 -10.59
C ILE A 225 2.85 13.24 -9.85
N PHE A 226 2.69 11.99 -9.39
CA PHE A 226 3.75 11.26 -8.71
C PHE A 226 4.92 10.94 -9.64
N ASP A 227 4.66 10.57 -10.88
CA ASP A 227 5.73 10.28 -11.84
C ASP A 227 6.63 11.50 -12.02
N GLY A 228 6.05 12.68 -12.32
CA GLY A 228 6.82 13.91 -12.46
C GLY A 228 7.50 14.37 -11.17
N PHE A 229 6.90 14.10 -10.01
CA PHE A 229 7.50 14.42 -8.71
C PHE A 229 8.70 13.53 -8.40
N LEU A 230 8.53 12.22 -8.48
CA LEU A 230 9.59 11.25 -8.19
C LEU A 230 10.73 11.37 -9.21
N GLU A 231 10.42 11.66 -10.47
CA GLU A 231 11.44 11.93 -11.48
C GLU A 231 12.33 13.11 -11.09
N LYS A 232 11.73 14.23 -10.67
CA LYS A 232 12.49 15.39 -10.17
C LYS A 232 13.33 15.04 -8.95
N ILE A 233 12.80 14.26 -8.01
CA ILE A 233 13.56 13.84 -6.83
C ILE A 233 14.78 13.05 -7.24
N ILE A 234 14.63 12.06 -8.12
CA ILE A 234 15.76 11.24 -8.52
C ILE A 234 16.76 12.08 -9.32
N ASP A 235 16.31 13.01 -10.16
CA ASP A 235 17.21 13.94 -10.89
C ASP A 235 17.99 14.86 -9.94
N ASP A 236 17.32 15.43 -8.93
CA ASP A 236 17.97 16.25 -7.89
C ASP A 236 19.09 15.44 -7.19
N HIS A 237 18.86 14.15 -6.90
CA HIS A 237 19.85 13.28 -6.26
C HIS A 237 21.02 12.93 -7.20
N VAL A 238 20.75 12.69 -8.48
CA VAL A 238 21.80 12.45 -9.48
C VAL A 238 22.69 13.67 -9.66
N GLN A 239 22.12 14.87 -9.68
CA GLN A 239 22.86 16.12 -9.85
C GLN A 239 23.69 16.48 -8.60
N ASN A 240 23.15 16.25 -7.40
CA ASN A 240 23.77 16.64 -6.14
C ASN A 240 24.66 15.54 -5.52
N LYS A 241 25.00 14.49 -6.28
CA LYS A 241 25.77 13.32 -5.81
C LYS A 241 27.15 13.66 -5.20
N GLN A 242 27.67 14.86 -5.44
CA GLN A 242 28.95 15.34 -4.90
C GLN A 242 28.84 16.01 -3.52
N GLU A 243 27.63 16.37 -3.08
CA GLU A 243 27.41 16.90 -1.74
C GLU A 243 27.49 15.76 -0.72
N LYS A 244 28.49 15.79 0.17
CA LYS A 244 28.59 14.83 1.26
C LYS A 244 27.44 15.03 2.24
N LYS A 245 26.43 14.16 2.17
CA LYS A 245 25.39 14.04 3.19
C LYS A 245 25.93 13.30 4.41
N GLU A 246 25.50 13.69 5.61
CA GLU A 246 25.82 12.96 6.84
C GLU A 246 25.11 11.60 6.92
N THR A 247 23.98 11.44 6.22
CA THR A 247 23.21 10.19 6.18
C THR A 247 22.58 10.04 4.81
N GLU A 248 22.83 8.89 4.17
CA GLU A 248 22.19 8.51 2.90
C GLU A 248 20.71 8.22 3.11
N ASP A 249 19.87 8.76 2.23
CA ASP A 249 18.44 8.45 2.21
C ASP A 249 18.13 7.22 1.34
N PHE A 250 16.85 6.88 1.21
CA PHE A 250 16.44 5.72 0.41
C PHE A 250 16.72 5.92 -1.08
N VAL A 251 16.58 7.15 -1.59
CA VAL A 251 16.89 7.45 -3.00
C VAL A 251 18.37 7.21 -3.27
N ASP A 252 19.25 7.72 -2.40
CA ASP A 252 20.70 7.50 -2.50
C ASP A 252 21.04 6.00 -2.54
N THR A 253 20.48 5.24 -1.59
CA THR A 253 20.72 3.79 -1.47
C THR A 253 20.23 3.03 -2.70
N MET A 254 19.02 3.32 -3.17
CA MET A 254 18.45 2.65 -4.34
C MET A 254 19.21 2.98 -5.61
N MET A 255 19.65 4.23 -5.78
CA MET A 255 20.46 4.63 -6.93
C MET A 255 21.82 3.95 -6.93
N ALA A 256 22.47 3.81 -5.76
CA ALA A 256 23.72 3.07 -5.64
C ALA A 256 23.57 1.59 -6.04
N ILE A 257 22.47 0.93 -5.64
CA ILE A 257 22.17 -0.46 -6.04
C ILE A 257 21.91 -0.57 -7.54
N MET A 258 21.22 0.42 -8.13
CA MET A 258 20.98 0.46 -9.57
C MET A 258 22.28 0.58 -10.37
N GLU A 259 23.22 1.40 -9.90
CA GLU A 259 24.52 1.59 -10.54
C GLU A 259 25.49 0.44 -10.34
N SER A 260 25.42 -0.26 -9.19
CA SER A 260 26.30 -1.41 -8.92
C SER A 260 25.99 -2.61 -9.80
N GLY A 261 24.74 -2.75 -10.26
CA GLY A 261 24.29 -3.89 -11.05
C GLY A 261 24.23 -5.20 -10.26
N GLU A 262 24.32 -5.14 -8.93
CA GLU A 262 24.35 -6.32 -8.04
C GLU A 262 22.95 -6.89 -7.75
N ALA A 263 21.90 -6.22 -8.22
CA ALA A 263 20.53 -6.70 -8.03
C ALA A 263 20.31 -8.05 -8.72
N GLU A 264 19.65 -8.98 -8.03
CA GLU A 264 19.31 -10.33 -8.55
C GLU A 264 18.29 -10.30 -9.73
N PHE A 265 17.87 -9.12 -10.19
CA PHE A 265 16.88 -8.90 -11.23
C PHE A 265 17.08 -7.54 -11.91
N GLU A 266 16.42 -7.31 -13.05
CA GLU A 266 16.44 -6.00 -13.72
C GLU A 266 15.88 -4.92 -12.80
N PHE A 267 16.78 -4.06 -12.34
CA PHE A 267 16.48 -2.98 -11.42
C PHE A 267 16.79 -1.65 -12.11
N ASP A 268 15.72 -0.95 -12.50
CA ASP A 268 15.80 0.31 -13.20
C ASP A 268 15.12 1.43 -12.41
N ARG A 269 15.15 2.63 -12.98
CA ARG A 269 14.56 3.83 -12.38
C ARG A 269 13.04 3.71 -12.12
N ARG A 270 12.31 2.89 -12.88
CA ARG A 270 10.88 2.63 -12.64
C ARG A 270 10.70 1.80 -11.37
N ASN A 271 11.61 0.86 -11.09
CA ASN A 271 11.62 0.13 -9.83
C ASN A 271 11.85 1.08 -8.65
N VAL A 272 12.77 2.04 -8.78
CA VAL A 272 12.99 3.10 -7.78
C VAL A 272 11.70 3.86 -7.51
N LYS A 273 11.07 4.42 -8.55
CA LYS A 273 9.78 5.14 -8.41
C LYS A 273 8.67 4.28 -7.79
N ALA A 274 8.61 2.99 -8.15
CA ALA A 274 7.61 2.08 -7.61
C ALA A 274 7.75 1.85 -6.09
N VAL A 275 8.98 1.71 -5.59
CA VAL A 275 9.25 1.56 -4.16
C VAL A 275 9.00 2.88 -3.43
N LEU A 276 9.51 4.00 -3.94
CA LEU A 276 9.33 5.32 -3.32
C LEU A 276 7.86 5.71 -3.19
N LEU A 277 7.01 5.32 -4.15
CA LEU A 277 5.58 5.63 -4.11
C LEU A 277 4.83 4.89 -2.98
N VAL A 278 5.30 3.70 -2.60
CA VAL A 278 4.64 2.84 -1.59
C VAL A 278 5.36 2.84 -0.24
N SER A 279 6.41 3.63 -0.11
CA SER A 279 7.22 3.78 1.11
C SER A 279 6.62 4.78 2.09
#